data_AF-A0AB94IMB5-F1
#
_entry.id   AF-A0AB94IMB5-F1
#
_cell.length_a   1.000
_cell.length_b   1.000
_cell.length_c   1.000
_cell.angle_alpha   90.00
_cell.angle_beta   90.00
_cell.angle_gamma   90.00
#
_symmetry.space_group_name_H-M   'P 1'
#
loop_
_entity.id
_entity.type
_entity.pdbx_description
1 polymer ?
#
loop_
_entity_poly.entity_id
_entity_poly.type
_entity_poly.pdbx_seq_one_letter_code
_entity_poly.pdbx_strand_id
1 'polypeptide(L)'
;MYTVLTYLISLIVIVISVFVTLVFKNELERLFREKRAVAPFHICNVLITLMVSLAGHAVMTVYVVGNEFNLILQLVVHMFMILPIYFLGHLAFEKYKSVYRKYIAAENRKVLVLNEKYIKKKKRLSKLKNYNSISKEK
;
A
#
# COMPACT_ATOMS: atom_id res chain seq x y z
N MET A 1 -3.41 -23.63 18.10
CA MET A 1 -4.33 -23.11 17.05
C MET A 1 -4.48 -21.59 17.13
N TYR A 2 -4.75 -21.03 18.31
CA TYR A 2 -4.91 -19.58 18.51
C TYR A 2 -3.69 -18.73 18.14
N THR A 3 -2.47 -19.19 18.42
CA THR A 3 -1.23 -18.45 18.09
C THR A 3 -1.04 -18.27 16.58
N VAL A 4 -1.34 -19.32 15.80
CA VAL A 4 -1.26 -19.27 14.32
C VAL A 4 -2.29 -18.30 13.77
N LEU A 5 -3.50 -18.30 14.33
CA LEU A 5 -4.57 -17.37 13.97
C LEU A 5 -4.16 -15.92 14.27
N THR A 6 -3.53 -15.66 15.42
CA THR A 6 -3.04 -14.33 15.78
C THR A 6 -2.02 -13.82 14.77
N TYR A 7 -1.01 -14.62 14.42
CA TYR A 7 -0.02 -14.22 13.42
C TYR A 7 -0.62 -14.04 12.02
N LEU A 8 -1.61 -14.86 11.64
CA LEU A 8 -2.30 -14.70 10.36
C LEU A 8 -3.07 -13.36 10.30
N ILE A 9 -3.77 -13.00 11.38
CA ILE A 9 -4.49 -11.73 11.47
C ILE A 9 -3.51 -10.56 11.46
N SER A 10 -2.42 -10.64 12.22
CA SER A 10 -1.35 -9.62 12.18
C SER A 10 -0.75 -9.47 10.79
N LEU A 11 -0.53 -10.56 10.06
CA LEU A 11 -0.06 -10.49 8.68
C LEU A 11 -1.05 -9.74 7.77
N ILE A 12 -2.35 -10.02 7.88
CA ILE A 12 -3.39 -9.33 7.12
C ILE A 12 -3.39 -7.83 7.45
N VAL A 13 -3.30 -7.49 8.75
CA VAL A 13 -3.21 -6.09 9.21
C VAL A 13 -1.97 -5.41 8.63
N ILE A 14 -0.79 -6.06 8.66
CA ILE A 14 0.43 -5.53 8.06
C ILE A 14 0.24 -5.25 6.57
N VAL A 15 -0.29 -6.21 5.80
CA VAL A 15 -0.49 -6.06 4.36
C VAL A 15 -1.42 -4.88 4.04
N ILE A 16 -2.53 -4.76 4.76
CA ILE A 16 -3.49 -3.66 4.58
C ILE A 16 -2.83 -2.32 4.95
N SER A 17 -2.15 -2.25 6.09
CA SER A 17 -1.46 -1.03 6.54
C SER A 17 -0.36 -0.59 5.56
N VAL A 18 0.47 -1.52 5.06
CA VAL A 18 1.47 -1.23 4.03
C VAL A 18 0.80 -0.68 2.77
N PHE A 19 -0.29 -1.29 2.33
CA PHE A 19 -1.00 -0.82 1.13
C PHE A 19 -1.56 0.60 1.33
N VAL A 20 -2.26 0.84 2.44
CA VAL A 20 -2.85 2.15 2.76
C VAL A 20 -1.76 3.22 2.87
N THR A 21 -0.68 2.96 3.61
CA THR A 21 0.41 3.93 3.79
C THR A 21 1.14 4.24 2.48
N LEU A 22 1.31 3.27 1.58
CA LEU A 22 1.87 3.51 0.24
C LEU A 22 0.93 4.36 -0.63
N VAL A 23 -0.39 4.15 -0.54
CA VAL A 23 -1.38 4.98 -1.25
C VAL A 23 -1.34 6.42 -0.73
N PHE A 24 -1.33 6.62 0.59
CA PHE A 24 -1.21 7.95 1.19
C PHE A 24 0.10 8.64 0.81
N LYS A 25 1.23 7.92 0.83
CA LYS A 25 2.52 8.45 0.34
C LYS A 25 2.40 8.97 -1.09
N ASN A 26 1.77 8.21 -1.98
CA ASN A 26 1.61 8.62 -3.37
C ASN A 26 0.69 9.85 -3.53
N GLU A 27 -0.36 9.98 -2.72
CA GLU A 27 -1.20 11.17 -2.71
C GLU A 27 -0.46 12.40 -2.15
N LEU A 28 0.35 12.22 -1.10
CA LEU A 28 1.21 13.28 -0.54
C LEU A 28 2.28 13.73 -1.53
N GLU A 29 3.00 12.81 -2.18
CA GLU A 29 3.95 13.13 -3.26
C GLU A 29 3.28 13.94 -4.38
N ARG A 30 2.02 13.61 -4.71
CA ARG A 30 1.24 14.36 -5.72
C ARG A 30 0.90 15.77 -5.24
N LEU A 31 0.53 15.93 -3.96
CA LEU A 31 0.15 17.19 -3.35
C LEU A 31 1.35 18.15 -3.23
N PHE A 32 2.49 17.64 -2.75
CA PHE A 32 3.71 18.42 -2.59
C PHE A 32 4.51 18.61 -3.90
N ARG A 33 4.06 18.01 -5.02
CA ARG A 33 4.75 17.99 -6.33
C ARG A 33 6.20 17.49 -6.23
N GLU A 34 6.53 16.74 -5.18
CA GLU A 34 7.87 16.22 -4.96
C GLU A 34 8.15 15.08 -5.94
N LYS A 35 9.22 15.24 -6.73
CA LYS A 35 9.66 14.24 -7.71
C LYS A 35 10.63 13.22 -7.12
N ARG A 36 11.12 13.42 -5.89
CA ARG A 36 12.09 12.54 -5.23
C ARG A 36 11.43 11.70 -4.16
N ALA A 37 11.84 10.44 -4.06
CA ALA A 37 11.49 9.56 -2.96
C ALA A 37 12.04 10.17 -1.67
N VAL A 38 11.14 10.67 -0.82
CA VAL A 38 11.51 11.29 0.46
C VAL A 38 11.67 10.16 1.48
N ALA A 39 12.91 9.87 1.87
CA ALA A 39 13.24 8.86 2.89
C ALA A 39 12.41 9.01 4.18
N PRO A 40 12.13 10.23 4.69
CA PRO A 40 11.20 10.45 5.81
C PRO A 40 9.82 9.79 5.64
N PHE A 41 9.22 9.79 4.44
CA PHE A 41 7.92 9.14 4.23
C PHE A 41 8.03 7.62 4.32
N HIS A 42 9.15 7.04 3.90
CA HIS A 42 9.37 5.60 4.04
C HIS A 42 9.51 5.19 5.51
N ILE A 43 10.30 5.95 6.27
CA ILE A 43 10.48 5.73 7.72
C ILE A 43 9.13 5.85 8.45
N CYS A 44 8.36 6.90 8.15
CA CYS A 44 7.04 7.12 8.74
C CYS A 44 6.07 5.98 8.43
N ASN A 45 6.02 5.54 7.17
CA ASN A 45 5.14 4.42 6.78
C ASN A 45 5.49 3.13 7.53
N VAL A 46 6.77 2.80 7.67
CA VAL A 46 7.22 1.61 8.42
C VAL A 46 6.85 1.75 9.90
N LEU A 47 7.07 2.92 10.50
CA LEU A 47 6.71 3.19 11.91
C LEU A 47 5.20 3.06 12.16
N ILE A 48 4.36 3.66 11.31
CA ILE A 48 2.90 3.56 11.42
C ILE A 48 2.46 2.11 11.28
N THR A 49 3.01 1.38 10.30
CA THR A 49 2.69 -0.04 10.08
C THR A 49 3.09 -0.88 11.30
N LEU A 50 4.25 -0.61 11.89
CA LEU A 50 4.74 -1.28 13.09
C LEU A 50 3.81 -1.03 14.28
N MET A 51 3.42 0.22 14.52
CA MET A 51 2.48 0.58 15.59
C MET A 51 1.13 -0.12 15.45
N VAL A 52 0.54 -0.07 14.25
CA VAL A 52 -0.77 -0.68 13.97
C VAL A 52 -0.70 -2.20 14.11
N SER A 53 0.36 -2.82 13.60
CA SER A 53 0.51 -4.27 13.68
C SER A 53 0.75 -4.74 15.12
N LEU A 54 1.58 -4.04 15.90
CA LEU A 54 1.79 -4.37 17.31
C LEU A 54 0.51 -4.22 18.12
N ALA A 55 -0.27 -3.15 17.89
CA ALA A 55 -1.56 -2.96 18.54
C ALA A 55 -2.52 -4.11 18.20
N GLY A 56 -2.65 -4.48 16.92
CA GLY A 56 -3.48 -5.61 16.50
C GLY A 56 -3.04 -6.94 17.11
N HIS A 57 -1.74 -7.22 17.13
CA HIS A 57 -1.20 -8.43 17.75
C HIS A 57 -1.40 -8.46 19.26
N ALA A 58 -1.21 -7.32 19.95
CA ALA A 58 -1.42 -7.20 21.39
C ALA A 58 -2.89 -7.45 21.76
N VAL A 59 -3.84 -6.85 21.02
CA VAL A 59 -5.28 -7.07 21.24
C VAL A 59 -5.63 -8.55 21.12
N MET A 60 -5.18 -9.20 20.04
CA MET A 60 -5.41 -10.62 19.84
C MET A 60 -4.76 -11.48 20.94
N THR A 61 -3.53 -11.17 21.34
CA THR A 61 -2.79 -11.98 22.31
C THR A 61 -3.39 -11.87 23.72
N VAL A 62 -3.71 -10.65 24.16
CA VAL A 62 -4.20 -10.38 25.51
C VAL A 62 -5.69 -10.73 25.64
N TYR A 63 -6.54 -10.24 24.72
CA TYR A 63 -7.99 -10.36 24.88
C TYR A 63 -8.58 -11.64 24.27
N VAL A 64 -7.95 -12.23 23.25
CA VAL A 64 -8.48 -13.42 22.58
C VAL A 64 -7.76 -14.69 23.04
N VAL A 65 -6.42 -14.65 23.11
CA VAL A 65 -5.63 -15.83 23.52
C VAL A 65 -5.44 -15.89 25.04
N GLY A 66 -5.52 -14.76 25.75
CA GLY A 66 -5.32 -14.70 27.19
C GLY A 66 -3.87 -14.99 27.62
N ASN A 67 -2.90 -14.72 26.74
CA ASN A 67 -1.50 -15.06 26.97
C ASN A 67 -0.65 -13.82 27.27
N GLU A 68 0.52 -14.02 27.88
CA GLU A 68 1.45 -12.93 28.15
C GLU A 68 2.00 -12.32 26.85
N PHE A 69 2.04 -10.99 26.80
CA PHE A 69 2.52 -10.24 25.64
C PHE A 69 3.97 -9.76 25.86
N ASN A 70 4.92 -10.43 25.20
CA ASN A 70 6.31 -9.98 25.20
C ASN A 70 6.54 -8.94 24.09
N LEU A 71 6.61 -7.67 24.50
CA LEU A 71 6.71 -6.54 23.58
C LEU A 71 8.00 -6.55 22.75
N ILE A 72 9.15 -6.86 23.35
CA ILE A 72 10.45 -6.83 22.66
C ILE A 72 10.51 -7.92 21.59
N LEU A 73 10.13 -9.15 21.96
CA LEU A 73 10.10 -10.27 21.02
C LEU A 73 9.17 -9.96 19.84
N GLN A 74 7.96 -9.47 20.13
CA GLN A 74 6.99 -9.18 19.09
C GLN A 74 7.43 -8.04 18.18
N LEU A 75 8.08 -7.01 18.72
CA LEU A 75 8.62 -5.91 17.93
C LEU A 75 9.64 -6.41 16.90
N VAL A 76 10.58 -7.27 17.31
CA VAL A 76 11.58 -7.84 16.41
C VAL A 76 10.92 -8.68 15.32
N VAL A 77 10.02 -9.59 15.70
CA VAL A 77 9.29 -10.46 14.78
C VAL A 77 8.48 -9.66 13.75
N HIS A 78 7.79 -8.61 14.20
CA HIS A 78 7.01 -7.73 13.34
C HIS A 78 7.89 -6.93 12.39
N MET A 79 9.06 -6.47 12.84
CA MET A 79 10.01 -5.76 12.00
C MET A 79 10.52 -6.65 10.86
N PHE A 80 10.84 -7.92 11.16
CA PHE A 80 11.24 -8.91 10.15
C PHE A 80 10.12 -9.24 9.15
N MET A 81 8.85 -9.14 9.53
CA MET A 81 7.73 -9.30 8.60
C MET A 81 7.46 -8.05 7.78
N ILE A 82 7.47 -6.87 8.41
CA ILE A 82 7.11 -5.60 7.76
C ILE A 82 8.13 -5.22 6.70
N LEU A 83 9.43 -5.35 6.96
CA LEU A 83 10.48 -4.96 6.02
C LEU A 83 10.34 -5.59 4.62
N PRO A 84 10.27 -6.93 4.47
CA PRO A 84 10.13 -7.55 3.16
C PRO A 84 8.78 -7.22 2.50
N ILE A 85 7.68 -7.18 3.27
CA ILE A 85 6.36 -6.85 2.73
C ILE A 85 6.32 -5.41 2.23
N TYR A 86 6.88 -4.47 3.00
CA TYR A 86 6.97 -3.07 2.63
C TYR A 86 7.84 -2.89 1.39
N PHE A 87 8.99 -3.56 1.33
CA PHE A 87 9.88 -3.50 0.19
C PHE A 87 9.21 -4.01 -1.10
N LEU A 88 8.58 -5.19 -1.04
CA LEU A 88 7.84 -5.77 -2.17
C LEU A 88 6.66 -4.87 -2.59
N GLY A 89 5.91 -4.35 -1.61
CA GLY A 89 4.81 -3.42 -1.85
C GLY A 89 5.29 -2.14 -2.54
N HIS A 90 6.41 -1.58 -2.07
CA HIS A 90 7.01 -0.38 -2.66
C HIS A 90 7.45 -0.62 -4.10
N LEU A 91 8.17 -1.72 -4.37
CA LEU A 91 8.58 -2.10 -5.74
C LEU A 91 7.39 -2.31 -6.66
N ALA A 92 6.34 -2.98 -6.18
CA ALA A 92 5.11 -3.16 -6.94
C ALA A 92 4.46 -1.81 -7.28
N PHE A 93 4.45 -0.87 -6.33
CA PHE A 93 3.87 0.46 -6.50
C PHE A 93 4.69 1.32 -7.48
N GLU A 94 6.02 1.28 -7.41
CA GLU A 94 6.90 1.97 -8.36
C GLU A 94 6.76 1.40 -9.78
N LYS A 95 6.75 0.06 -9.90
CA LYS A 95 6.53 -0.61 -11.19
C LYS A 95 5.17 -0.22 -11.76
N TYR A 96 4.14 -0.16 -10.92
CA TYR A 96 2.82 0.31 -11.32
C TYR A 96 2.84 1.76 -11.80
N LYS A 97 3.47 2.68 -11.06
CA LYS A 97 3.62 4.10 -11.42
C LYS A 97 4.36 4.27 -12.75
N SER A 98 5.40 3.49 -12.98
CA SER A 98 6.18 3.48 -14.23
C SER A 98 5.34 2.98 -15.41
N VAL A 99 4.67 1.83 -15.27
CA VAL A 99 3.88 1.20 -16.33
C VAL A 99 2.67 2.05 -16.73
N TYR A 100 2.03 2.73 -15.77
CA TYR A 100 0.83 3.54 -15.99
C TYR A 100 1.11 5.05 -16.01
N ARG A 101 2.36 5.47 -16.23
CA ARG A 101 2.70 6.88 -16.35
C ARG A 101 1.93 7.51 -17.50
N LYS A 102 1.32 8.68 -17.29
CA LYS A 102 0.43 9.35 -18.27
C LYS A 102 1.12 9.68 -19.59
N TYR A 103 2.38 10.10 -19.54
CA TYR A 103 3.19 10.47 -20.71
C TYR A 103 4.45 9.62 -20.76
N ILE A 104 4.79 9.14 -21.96
CA ILE A 104 6.04 8.43 -22.28
C ILE A 104 6.73 9.24 -23.39
N ALA A 105 8.06 9.26 -23.42
CA ALA A 105 8.79 9.87 -24.52
C ALA A 105 8.62 9.04 -25.80
N ALA A 106 8.29 9.68 -26.94
CA ALA A 106 8.30 9.03 -28.25
C ALA A 106 9.69 8.43 -28.56
N GLU A 107 9.77 7.51 -29.52
CA GLU A 107 11.06 6.90 -29.96
C GLU A 107 12.13 7.96 -30.31
N ASN A 108 11.71 9.10 -30.83
CA ASN A 108 12.60 10.23 -31.16
C ASN A 108 13.00 11.09 -29.94
N ARG A 109 12.50 10.79 -28.73
CA ARG A 109 12.67 11.52 -27.45
C ARG A 109 12.30 13.01 -27.46
N LYS A 110 11.88 13.56 -28.60
CA LYS A 110 11.56 14.98 -28.79
C LYS A 110 10.12 15.33 -28.40
N VAL A 111 9.23 14.34 -28.33
CA VAL A 111 7.80 14.56 -28.08
C VAL A 111 7.29 13.62 -26.96
N LEU A 112 6.45 14.14 -26.08
CA LEU A 112 5.77 13.35 -25.04
C LEU A 112 4.45 12.80 -25.61
N VAL A 113 4.33 11.48 -25.68
CA VAL A 113 3.14 10.77 -26.17
C VAL A 113 2.35 10.23 -25.00
N LEU A 114 1.01 10.23 -25.11
CA LEU A 114 0.12 9.69 -24.10
C LEU A 114 0.26 8.14 -24.07
N ASN A 115 0.52 7.57 -22.90
CA ASN A 115 0.73 6.14 -22.74
C ASN A 115 -0.56 5.34 -23.01
N GLU A 116 -0.54 4.43 -23.96
CA GLU A 116 -1.69 3.57 -24.29
C GLU A 116 -2.16 2.72 -23.10
N LYS A 117 -1.25 2.25 -22.24
CA LYS A 117 -1.59 1.48 -21.02
C LYS A 117 -2.37 2.35 -20.03
N TYR A 118 -2.05 3.64 -19.94
CA TYR A 118 -2.81 4.61 -19.15
C TYR A 118 -4.21 4.85 -19.74
N ILE A 119 -4.31 5.01 -21.07
CA ILE A 119 -5.60 5.21 -21.77
C ILE A 119 -6.51 3.98 -21.58
N LYS A 120 -5.98 2.76 -21.73
CA LYS A 120 -6.74 1.51 -21.61
C LYS A 120 -7.28 1.32 -20.18
N LYS A 121 -6.50 1.65 -19.15
CA LYS A 121 -6.97 1.67 -17.76
C LYS A 121 -8.09 2.70 -17.54
N LYS A 122 -7.94 3.92 -18.05
CA LYS A 122 -8.95 4.98 -17.91
C LYS A 122 -10.26 4.61 -18.62
N LYS A 123 -10.20 3.99 -19.81
CA LYS A 123 -11.38 3.49 -20.54
C LYS A 123 -12.15 2.41 -19.76
N ARG A 124 -11.46 1.51 -19.04
CA ARG A 124 -12.12 0.50 -18.20
C ARG A 124 -12.92 1.14 -17.06
N LEU A 125 -12.38 2.18 -16.44
CA LEU A 125 -13.05 2.94 -15.38
C LEU A 125 -14.22 3.79 -15.90
N SER A 126 -14.15 4.34 -17.13
CA SER A 126 -15.26 5.10 -17.69
C SER A 126 -16.46 4.22 -18.04
N LYS A 127 -16.23 2.98 -18.49
CA LYS A 127 -17.31 2.00 -18.71
C LYS A 127 -18.07 1.66 -17.42
N LEU A 128 -17.36 1.53 -16.29
CA LEU A 128 -17.97 1.33 -14.98
C LEU A 128 -18.75 2.56 -14.50
N LYS A 129 -18.28 3.78 -14.80
CA LYS A 129 -18.99 5.01 -14.46
C LYS A 129 -20.34 5.12 -15.21
N ASN A 130 -20.37 4.70 -16.48
CA ASN A 130 -21.59 4.67 -17.28
C ASN A 130 -22.56 3.55 -16.90
N TYR A 131 -22.08 2.48 -16.24
CA TYR A 131 -22.96 1.44 -15.71
C TYR A 131 -23.87 1.98 -14.58
N ASN A 132 -23.32 2.80 -13.69
CA ASN A 132 -24.09 3.43 -12.60
C ASN A 132 -24.98 4.60 -13.06
N SER A 133 -24.79 5.16 -14.25
CA SER A 133 -25.70 6.19 -14.79
C SER A 133 -26.95 5.55 -15.41
N ILE A 134 -26.83 4.35 -15.99
CA ILE A 134 -27.96 3.59 -16.54
C ILE A 134 -28.94 3.14 -15.43
N SER A 135 -28.45 2.90 -14.20
CA SER A 135 -29.31 2.54 -13.06
C SER A 135 -30.01 3.73 -12.38
N LYS A 136 -29.71 4.97 -12.78
CA LYS A 136 -30.29 6.20 -12.20
C LYS A 136 -31.40 6.83 -13.07
N GLU A 137 -31.71 6.22 -14.22
CA GLU A 137 -32.79 6.65 -15.13
C GLU A 137 -34.13 5.93 -14.88
N LYS A 138 -34.43 5.57 -13.62
CA LYS A 138 -35.78 5.11 -13.23
C LYS A 138 -36.29 5.90 -12.05
#